data_AF-A0A349GNK9-F1
#
_entry.id   AF-A0A349GNK9-F1
#
_cell.length_a   1.000
_cell.length_b   1.000
_cell.length_c   1.000
_cell.angle_alpha   90.00
_cell.angle_beta   90.00
_cell.angle_gamma   90.00
#
_symmetry.space_group_name_H-M   'P 1'
#
loop_
_entity.id
_entity.type
_entity.pdbx_description
1 polymer ?
#
loop_
_entity_poly.entity_id
_entity_poly.type
_entity_poly.pdbx_seq_one_letter_code
_entity_poly.pdbx_strand_id
1 'polypeptide(L)'
;AVLFFMWTVGNWSVCCLLDGKGTFRNICHVCAYAVIPYIIQNFITALISHFLIYDEKFFIDAVMITGIIWSALMMFMAVKSVHQYSARKTVLALVLTFVSMIIIGFIMILLFSLIVRMCSFIYTVFSEIIYRIRT
;
A
#
# COMPACT_ATOMS: atom_id res chain seq x y z
N ALA A 1 -0.85 3.97 6.47
CA ALA A 1 0.52 3.44 6.56
C ALA A 1 0.65 2.03 5.97
N VAL A 2 -0.10 1.03 6.46
CA VAL A 2 -0.01 -0.37 5.99
C VAL A 2 -0.21 -0.52 4.48
N LEU A 3 -1.27 0.08 3.91
CA LEU A 3 -1.53 0.03 2.47
C LEU A 3 -0.38 0.61 1.63
N PHE A 4 0.21 1.72 2.09
CA PHE A 4 1.34 2.36 1.41
C PHE A 4 2.60 1.48 1.47
N PHE A 5 2.84 0.83 2.61
CA PHE A 5 3.95 -0.12 2.75
C PHE A 5 3.76 -1.34 1.85
N MET A 6 2.57 -1.95 1.85
CA MET A 6 2.25 -3.08 0.96
C MET A 6 2.36 -2.69 -0.51
N TRP A 7 1.93 -1.48 -0.88
CA TRP A 7 2.10 -0.94 -2.23
C TRP A 7 3.57 -0.80 -2.60
N THR A 8 4.38 -0.20 -1.73
CA THR A 8 5.80 0.06 -2.01
C THR A 8 6.59 -1.25 -2.12
N VAL A 9 6.35 -2.21 -1.23
CA VAL A 9 6.96 -3.54 -1.28
C VAL A 9 6.47 -4.31 -2.51
N GLY A 10 5.17 -4.33 -2.78
CA GLY A 10 4.62 -5.01 -3.96
C GLY A 10 5.13 -4.42 -5.26
N ASN A 11 5.22 -3.09 -5.37
CA ASN A 11 5.72 -2.42 -6.57
C ASN A 11 7.22 -2.70 -6.77
N TRP A 12 7.98 -2.79 -5.68
CA TRP A 12 9.39 -3.19 -5.74
C TRP A 12 9.56 -4.66 -6.11
N SER A 13 8.75 -5.57 -5.59
CA SER A 13 8.76 -6.98 -6.00
C SER A 13 8.42 -7.15 -7.49
N VAL A 14 7.42 -6.40 -7.98
CA VAL A 14 7.05 -6.39 -9.41
C VAL A 14 8.13 -5.72 -10.27
N CYS A 15 8.86 -4.75 -9.73
CA CYS A 15 10.04 -4.19 -10.37
C CYS A 15 11.11 -5.25 -10.64
N CYS A 16 11.42 -6.09 -9.65
CA CYS A 16 12.35 -7.19 -9.82
C CYS A 16 11.87 -8.22 -10.86
N LEU A 17 10.55 -8.40 -11.01
CA LEU A 17 9.97 -9.32 -11.99
C LEU A 17 9.97 -8.76 -13.43
N LEU A 18 9.83 -7.44 -13.59
CA LEU A 18 9.72 -6.76 -14.89
C LEU A 18 11.03 -6.04 -15.31
N ASP A 19 12.14 -6.36 -14.66
CA ASP A 19 13.46 -5.75 -14.87
C ASP A 19 13.46 -4.22 -14.80
N GLY A 20 12.71 -3.67 -13.84
CA GLY A 20 12.69 -2.23 -13.58
C GLY A 20 13.97 -1.75 -12.91
N LYS A 21 14.33 -0.48 -13.16
CA LYS A 21 15.53 0.16 -12.59
C LYS A 21 15.27 0.85 -11.24
N GLY A 22 14.05 0.80 -10.73
CA GLY A 22 13.65 1.53 -9.53
C GLY A 22 14.25 0.93 -8.27
N THR A 23 14.98 1.72 -7.50
CA THR A 23 15.40 1.34 -6.14
C THR A 23 14.24 1.49 -5.16
N PHE A 24 14.17 0.65 -4.13
CA PHE A 24 13.12 0.70 -3.10
C PHE A 24 12.94 2.12 -2.49
N ARG A 25 14.05 2.81 -2.24
CA ARG A 25 14.06 4.18 -1.72
C ARG A 25 13.39 5.17 -2.68
N ASN A 26 13.73 5.11 -3.97
CA ASN A 26 13.14 5.99 -4.98
C ASN A 26 11.65 5.70 -5.18
N ILE A 27 11.25 4.42 -5.18
CA ILE A 27 9.83 4.03 -5.27
C ILE A 27 9.05 4.65 -4.12
N CYS A 28 9.56 4.54 -2.88
CA CYS A 28 8.92 5.10 -1.69
C CYS A 28 8.75 6.62 -1.80
N HIS A 29 9.81 7.36 -2.15
CA HIS A 29 9.73 8.82 -2.28
C HIS A 29 8.73 9.25 -3.36
N VAL A 30 8.85 8.72 -4.57
CA VAL A 30 8.02 9.17 -5.70
C VAL A 30 6.56 8.73 -5.52
N CYS A 31 6.29 7.55 -4.96
CA CYS A 31 4.93 7.16 -4.60
C CYS A 31 4.34 8.03 -3.49
N ALA A 32 5.14 8.47 -2.51
CA ALA A 32 4.66 9.39 -1.48
C ALA A 32 4.26 10.75 -2.09
N TYR A 33 5.05 11.28 -3.03
CA TYR A 33 4.71 12.50 -3.75
C TYR A 33 3.45 12.36 -4.61
N ALA A 34 3.22 11.19 -5.21
CA ALA A 34 2.03 10.95 -6.04
C ALA A 34 0.69 11.00 -5.27
N VAL A 35 0.71 10.79 -3.96
CA VAL A 35 -0.49 10.82 -3.09
C VAL A 35 -0.82 12.23 -2.59
N ILE A 36 0.09 13.19 -2.72
CA ILE A 36 -0.10 14.58 -2.25
C ILE A 36 -1.39 15.24 -2.80
N PRO A 37 -1.73 15.15 -4.10
CA PRO A 37 -2.94 15.77 -4.64
C PRO A 37 -4.21 15.30 -3.92
N TYR A 38 -4.28 14.01 -3.58
CA TYR A 38 -5.40 13.42 -2.85
C TYR A 38 -5.48 13.94 -1.40
N ILE A 39 -4.33 14.11 -0.73
CA ILE A 39 -4.28 14.66 0.63
C ILE A 39 -4.77 16.12 0.65
N ILE A 40 -4.26 16.94 -0.28
CA ILE A 40 -4.66 18.36 -0.40
C ILE A 40 -6.15 18.47 -0.67
N GLN A 41 -6.65 17.67 -1.61
CA GLN A 41 -8.06 17.64 -1.96
C GLN A 41 -8.96 17.25 -0.79
N ASN A 42 -8.60 16.23 0.00
CA ASN A 42 -9.37 15.86 1.19
C ASN A 42 -9.48 17.03 2.18
N PHE A 43 -8.40 17.81 2.34
CA PHE A 43 -8.42 18.99 3.19
C PHE A 43 -9.35 20.09 2.63
N ILE A 44 -9.29 20.33 1.32
CA ILE A 44 -10.18 21.28 0.64
C ILE A 44 -11.65 20.86 0.77
N THR A 45 -11.96 19.58 0.54
CA THR A 45 -13.32 19.04 0.68
C THR A 45 -13.82 19.15 2.13
N ALA A 46 -12.97 18.87 3.12
CA ALA A 46 -13.33 19.02 4.52
C ALA A 46 -13.66 20.47 4.88
N LEU A 47 -12.94 21.44 4.32
CA LEU A 47 -13.22 22.86 4.51
C LEU A 47 -14.54 23.26 3.86
N ILE A 48 -14.74 22.88 2.58
CA ILE A 48 -15.96 23.21 1.82
C ILE A 48 -17.20 22.58 2.47
N SER A 49 -17.09 21.38 3.03
CA SER A 49 -18.20 20.70 3.71
C SER A 49 -18.77 21.46 4.91
N HIS A 50 -18.05 22.42 5.49
CA HIS A 50 -18.56 23.27 6.57
C HIS A 50 -19.40 24.45 6.07
N PHE A 51 -19.22 24.85 4.81
CA PHE A 51 -19.93 25.97 4.20
C PHE A 51 -21.13 25.52 3.35
N LEU A 52 -21.14 24.26 2.91
CA LEU A 52 -22.11 23.74 1.97
C LEU A 52 -23.32 23.06 2.64
N ILE A 53 -24.51 23.33 2.11
CA ILE A 53 -25.78 22.68 2.51
C ILE A 53 -25.91 21.34 1.77
N TYR A 54 -26.65 20.39 2.33
CA TYR A 54 -26.77 19.00 1.83
C TYR A 54 -27.16 18.87 0.35
N ASP A 55 -27.93 19.82 -0.20
CA ASP A 55 -28.37 19.83 -1.61
C ASP A 55 -27.23 20.15 -2.61
N GLU A 56 -26.11 20.72 -2.14
CA GLU A 56 -24.97 21.10 -3.00
C GLU A 56 -23.87 20.03 -3.04
N LYS A 57 -24.15 18.81 -2.55
CA LYS A 57 -23.21 17.69 -2.49
C LYS A 57 -22.51 17.39 -3.83
N PHE A 58 -23.18 17.65 -4.96
CA PHE A 58 -22.60 17.52 -6.29
C PHE A 58 -21.27 18.26 -6.46
N PHE A 59 -21.13 19.46 -5.87
CA PHE A 59 -19.87 20.22 -5.95
C PHE A 59 -18.74 19.55 -5.16
N ILE A 60 -19.06 19.00 -3.98
CA ILE A 60 -18.11 18.23 -3.19
C ILE A 60 -17.65 16.99 -3.97
N ASP A 61 -18.59 16.26 -4.56
CA ASP A 61 -18.29 15.05 -5.31
C ASP A 61 -17.46 15.36 -6.58
N ALA A 62 -17.75 16.46 -7.28
CA ALA A 62 -16.98 16.90 -8.44
C ALA A 62 -15.52 17.24 -8.07
N VAL A 63 -15.32 17.97 -6.97
CA VAL A 63 -13.99 18.24 -6.41
C VAL A 63 -13.32 16.91 -6.06
N MET A 64 -14.03 16.00 -5.40
CA MET A 64 -13.51 14.70 -4.91
C MET A 64 -13.13 13.73 -6.06
N ILE A 65 -13.86 13.73 -7.16
CA ILE A 65 -13.52 12.92 -8.34
C ILE A 65 -12.26 13.48 -9.03
N THR A 66 -12.17 14.80 -9.17
CA THR A 66 -11.09 15.46 -9.92
C THR A 66 -9.71 15.17 -9.33
N GLY A 67 -9.54 15.29 -8.01
CA GLY A 67 -8.25 15.02 -7.40
C GLY A 67 -7.93 13.52 -7.21
N ILE A 68 -8.93 12.62 -7.22
CA ILE A 68 -8.68 11.18 -7.33
C ILE A 68 -8.07 10.89 -8.70
N ILE A 69 -8.64 11.43 -9.78
CA ILE A 69 -8.11 11.29 -11.14
C ILE A 69 -6.70 11.88 -11.21
N TRP A 70 -6.48 13.06 -10.61
CA TRP A 70 -5.17 13.70 -10.56
C TRP A 70 -4.12 12.81 -9.85
N SER A 71 -4.45 12.29 -8.67
CA SER A 71 -3.53 11.43 -7.91
C SER A 71 -3.26 10.12 -8.65
N ALA A 72 -4.25 9.53 -9.31
CA ALA A 72 -4.08 8.34 -10.14
C ALA A 72 -3.12 8.60 -11.33
N LEU A 73 -3.26 9.75 -12.00
CA LEU A 73 -2.35 10.16 -13.07
C LEU A 73 -0.92 10.38 -12.54
N MET A 74 -0.77 11.04 -11.39
CA MET A 74 0.52 11.23 -10.74
C MET A 74 1.16 9.90 -10.35
N MET A 75 0.38 8.93 -9.85
CA MET A 75 0.87 7.59 -9.52
C MET A 75 1.33 6.84 -10.77
N PHE A 76 0.60 6.95 -11.88
CA PHE A 76 1.01 6.36 -13.16
C PHE A 76 2.34 6.96 -13.65
N MET A 77 2.46 8.29 -13.61
CA MET A 77 3.70 8.99 -14.00
C MET A 77 4.86 8.65 -13.07
N ALA A 78 4.62 8.53 -11.76
CA ALA A 78 5.58 8.12 -10.76
C ALA A 78 6.19 6.75 -11.08
N VAL A 79 5.35 5.72 -11.24
CA VAL A 79 5.79 4.34 -11.54
C VAL A 79 6.50 4.28 -12.88
N LYS A 80 6.00 4.99 -13.90
CA LYS A 80 6.67 5.09 -15.20
C LYS A 80 8.06 5.70 -15.09
N SER A 81 8.20 6.81 -14.37
CA SER A 81 9.46 7.55 -14.23
C SER A 81 10.51 6.78 -13.44
N VAL A 82 10.13 6.22 -12.29
CA VAL A 82 11.05 5.50 -11.39
C VAL A 82 11.64 4.26 -12.05
N HIS A 83 10.82 3.52 -12.79
CA HIS A 83 11.23 2.26 -13.41
C HIS A 83 11.71 2.41 -14.85
N GLN A 84 11.59 3.61 -15.44
CA GLN A 84 11.83 3.87 -16.85
C GLN A 84 11.02 2.94 -17.77
N TYR A 85 9.79 2.62 -17.39
CA TYR A 85 8.91 1.75 -18.17
C TYR A 85 8.26 2.49 -19.34
N SER A 86 8.00 1.76 -20.42
CA SER A 86 7.07 2.21 -21.47
C SER A 86 5.64 2.21 -20.92
N ALA A 87 4.74 3.06 -21.46
CA ALA A 87 3.38 3.19 -20.93
C ALA A 87 2.61 1.86 -20.82
N ARG A 88 2.75 0.97 -21.81
CA ARG A 88 2.14 -0.38 -21.78
C ARG A 88 2.67 -1.24 -20.61
N LYS A 89 4.00 -1.20 -20.40
CA LYS A 89 4.64 -1.91 -19.28
C LYS A 89 4.23 -1.31 -17.93
N THR A 90 4.03 0.01 -17.84
CA THR A 90 3.54 0.65 -16.61
C THR A 90 2.14 0.18 -16.23
N VAL A 91 1.21 0.08 -17.19
CA VAL A 91 -0.14 -0.45 -16.91
C VAL A 91 -0.07 -1.88 -16.39
N LEU A 92 0.72 -2.74 -17.07
CA LEU A 92 0.97 -4.11 -16.61
C LEU A 92 1.55 -4.13 -15.19
N ALA A 93 2.57 -3.31 -14.92
CA ALA A 93 3.21 -3.23 -13.61
C ALA A 93 2.25 -2.79 -12.50
N LEU A 94 1.33 -1.85 -12.78
CA LEU A 94 0.31 -1.43 -11.82
C LEU A 94 -0.65 -2.58 -11.49
N VAL A 95 -1.16 -3.29 -12.51
CA VAL A 95 -2.04 -4.45 -12.31
C VAL A 95 -1.32 -5.54 -11.52
N LEU A 96 -0.09 -5.87 -11.89
CA LEU A 96 0.75 -6.83 -11.17
C LEU A 96 1.05 -6.39 -9.74
N THR A 97 1.17 -5.08 -9.48
CA THR A 97 1.37 -4.55 -8.11
C THR A 97 0.16 -4.87 -7.23
N PHE A 98 -1.07 -4.71 -7.72
CA PHE A 98 -2.26 -5.10 -6.98
C PHE A 98 -2.31 -6.61 -6.70
N VAL A 99 -1.98 -7.44 -7.69
CA VAL A 99 -1.86 -8.89 -7.51
C VAL A 99 -0.79 -9.22 -6.45
N SER A 100 0.37 -8.55 -6.53
CA SER A 100 1.45 -8.72 -5.56
C SER A 100 1.03 -8.32 -4.15
N MET A 101 0.22 -7.28 -3.97
CA MET A 101 -0.28 -6.89 -2.64
C MET A 101 -1.16 -7.96 -2.01
N ILE A 102 -2.00 -8.64 -2.81
CA ILE A 102 -2.84 -9.75 -2.34
C ILE A 102 -1.95 -10.93 -1.91
N ILE A 103 -0.96 -11.27 -2.74
CA ILE A 103 0.00 -12.36 -2.45
C ILE A 103 0.81 -12.06 -1.18
N ILE A 104 1.34 -10.85 -1.04
CA ILE A 104 2.08 -10.42 0.15
C ILE A 104 1.17 -10.51 1.39
N GLY A 105 -0.08 -10.05 1.31
CA GLY A 105 -1.04 -10.16 2.40
C GLY A 105 -1.27 -11.61 2.83
N PHE A 106 -1.46 -12.52 1.87
CA PHE A 106 -1.61 -13.95 2.13
C PHE A 106 -0.37 -14.54 2.81
N ILE A 107 0.83 -14.24 2.30
CA ILE A 107 2.11 -14.71 2.87
C ILE A 107 2.30 -14.18 4.30
N MET A 108 2.00 -12.91 4.56
CA MET A 108 2.13 -12.32 5.89
C MET A 108 1.24 -13.03 6.92
N ILE A 109 -0.01 -13.35 6.55
CA ILE A 109 -0.94 -14.08 7.43
C ILE A 109 -0.41 -15.49 7.70
N LEU A 110 0.08 -16.18 6.67
CA LEU A 110 0.61 -17.55 6.78
C LEU A 110 1.84 -17.59 7.70
N LEU A 111 2.81 -16.69 7.47
CA LEU A 111 4.02 -16.59 8.28
C LEU A 111 3.69 -16.21 9.73
N PHE A 112 2.79 -15.25 9.94
CA PHE A 112 2.35 -14.86 11.27
C PHE A 112 1.69 -16.05 12.01
N SER A 113 0.81 -16.80 11.34
CA SER A 113 0.21 -18.01 11.91
C SER A 113 1.26 -19.06 12.28
N LEU A 114 2.26 -19.26 11.43
CA LEU A 114 3.34 -20.21 11.68
C LEU A 114 4.18 -19.80 12.90
N ILE A 115 4.60 -18.52 12.98
CA ILE A 115 5.38 -18.01 14.10
C ILE A 115 4.60 -18.13 15.40
N VAL A 116 3.32 -17.76 15.43
CA VAL A 116 2.48 -17.89 16.63
C VAL A 116 2.38 -19.36 17.08
N ARG A 117 2.19 -20.29 16.15
CA ARG A 117 2.17 -21.74 16.45
C ARG A 117 3.51 -22.22 17.03
N MET A 118 4.64 -21.77 16.46
CA MET A 118 5.98 -22.12 16.95
C MET A 118 6.24 -21.55 18.35
N CYS A 119 5.90 -20.28 18.59
CA CYS A 119 6.04 -19.66 19.91
C CYS A 119 5.16 -20.35 20.96
N SER A 120 3.92 -20.70 20.60
CA SER A 120 3.02 -21.45 21.49
C SER A 120 3.59 -22.82 21.85
N PHE A 121 4.14 -23.54 20.88
CA PHE A 121 4.78 -24.83 21.11
C PHE A 121 5.95 -24.69 22.09
N ILE A 122 6.84 -23.72 21.85
CA ILE A 122 7.98 -23.45 22.74
C ILE A 122 7.50 -23.11 24.15
N TYR A 123 6.51 -22.23 24.28
CA TYR A 123 5.92 -21.86 25.57
C TYR A 123 5.37 -23.08 26.32
N THR A 124 4.59 -23.93 25.65
CA THR A 124 4.04 -25.16 26.24
C THR A 124 5.15 -26.10 26.71
N VAL A 125 6.19 -26.32 25.91
CA VAL A 125 7.34 -27.17 26.29
C VAL A 125 8.03 -26.63 27.53
N PHE A 126 8.30 -25.31 27.60
CA PHE A 126 8.91 -24.71 28.78
C PHE A 126 8.02 -24.83 30.03
N SER A 127 6.71 -24.61 29.89
CA SER A 127 5.77 -24.76 31.00
C SER A 127 5.72 -26.18 31.54
N GLU A 128 5.74 -27.20 30.67
CA GLU A 128 5.76 -28.60 31.10
C GLU A 128 7.04 -28.97 31.85
N ILE A 129 8.21 -28.50 31.39
CA ILE A 129 9.50 -28.76 32.05
C ILE A 129 9.49 -28.15 33.46
N ILE A 130 9.04 -26.91 33.61
CA ILE A 130 8.97 -26.22 34.91
C ILE A 130 8.01 -26.94 35.86
N TYR A 131 6.85 -27.38 35.36
CA TYR A 131 5.87 -28.10 36.18
C TYR A 131 6.43 -29.43 36.70
N ARG A 132 7.17 -30.17 35.86
CA ARG A 132 7.82 -31.44 36.23
C ARG A 132 8.96 -31.27 37.23
N ILE A 133 9.68 -30.14 37.22
CA ILE A 133 10.75 -29.86 38.18
C ILE A 133 10.19 -29.45 39.56
N ARG A 134 9.00 -28.85 39.59
CA ARG A 134 8.34 -28.40 40.83
C ARG A 134 7.63 -29.52 41.59
N THR A 135 7.37 -30.66 40.95
CA THR A 135 6.77 -31.86 41.56
C THR A 135 7.88 -32.80 42.03
#